data_AF-A0A0K2RB61-F1
#
_entry.id   AF-A0A0K2RB61-F1
#
_cell.length_a   1.000
_cell.length_b   1.000
_cell.length_c   1.000
_cell.angle_alpha   90.00
_cell.angle_beta   90.00
_cell.angle_gamma   90.00
#
_symmetry.space_group_name_H-M   'P 1'
#
loop_
_entity.id
_entity.type
_entity.pdbx_description
1 polymer ?
#
loop_
_entity_poly.entity_id
_entity_poly.type
_entity_poly.pdbx_seq_one_letter_code
_entity_poly.pdbx_strand_id
1 'polypeptide(L)'
;MPEAKAINPKLWPLLTQTAEYPGRTCAIPYSMMSASVIYNKEIFAQHGLSVPTTWPQLVTVCKTLQNAGIAPFYNTIKDTWTVGQGMFDYSIGGMVDVPQFFSTLNSQGTSLNAGSAASFEKNLKAPMDRMVELAAFANKDAASRGYADGNLAFSQGKGAMYMQGPWALNEIAKTARQ
;
A
#
# COMPACT_ATOMS: atom_id res chain seq x y z
N MET A 1 20.62 -19.35 -17.51
CA MET A 1 20.93 -17.93 -17.70
C MET A 1 21.93 -17.50 -16.63
N PRO A 2 23.14 -17.07 -16.98
CA PRO A 2 24.17 -16.63 -16.02
C PRO A 2 23.68 -15.55 -15.04
N GLU A 3 22.82 -14.65 -15.50
CA GLU A 3 22.24 -13.52 -14.77
C GLU A 3 21.33 -13.97 -13.63
N ALA A 4 20.71 -15.16 -13.75
CA ALA A 4 19.88 -15.72 -12.68
C ALA A 4 20.68 -15.97 -11.39
N LYS A 5 22.00 -16.18 -11.49
CA LYS A 5 22.89 -16.35 -10.33
C LYS A 5 23.17 -15.05 -9.58
N ALA A 6 22.87 -13.89 -10.18
CA ALA A 6 23.04 -12.58 -9.56
C ALA A 6 21.79 -12.14 -8.75
N ILE A 7 20.68 -12.87 -8.87
CA ILE A 7 19.45 -12.55 -8.14
C ILE A 7 19.64 -12.91 -6.66
N ASN A 8 19.31 -11.96 -5.78
CA ASN A 8 19.34 -12.17 -4.34
C ASN A 8 18.43 -13.37 -3.99
N PRO A 9 18.97 -14.46 -3.39
CA PRO A 9 18.19 -15.67 -3.12
C PRO A 9 16.98 -15.44 -2.21
N LYS A 10 17.01 -14.39 -1.38
CA LYS A 10 15.89 -14.02 -0.50
C LYS A 10 14.65 -13.53 -1.27
N LEU A 11 14.82 -13.12 -2.53
CA LEU A 11 13.71 -12.68 -3.38
C LEU A 11 13.05 -13.85 -4.11
N TRP A 12 13.68 -15.03 -4.16
CA TRP A 12 13.14 -16.17 -4.91
C TRP A 12 11.71 -16.56 -4.53
N PRO A 13 11.33 -16.63 -3.23
CA PRO A 13 9.96 -16.96 -2.86
C PRO A 13 8.92 -15.98 -3.45
N LEU A 14 9.30 -14.71 -3.62
CA LEU A 14 8.42 -13.68 -4.17
C LEU A 14 8.39 -13.72 -5.71
N LEU A 15 9.52 -14.07 -6.35
CA LEU A 15 9.64 -14.16 -7.80
C LEU A 15 8.90 -15.38 -8.37
N THR A 16 8.96 -16.52 -7.68
CA THR A 16 8.34 -17.76 -8.15
C THR A 16 6.84 -17.80 -7.93
N GLN A 17 6.30 -16.99 -7.00
CA GLN A 17 4.86 -16.94 -6.69
C GLN A 17 3.98 -16.67 -7.91
N THR A 18 4.45 -15.87 -8.87
CA THR A 18 3.68 -15.48 -10.07
C THR A 18 4.26 -16.03 -11.37
N ALA A 19 5.49 -16.56 -11.33
CA ALA A 19 6.20 -17.05 -12.50
C ALA A 19 5.99 -18.54 -12.77
N GLU A 20 5.67 -19.32 -11.75
CA GLU A 20 5.63 -20.79 -11.84
C GLU A 20 4.20 -21.33 -11.89
N TYR A 21 4.04 -22.42 -12.63
CA TYR A 21 2.90 -23.32 -12.61
C TYR A 21 3.45 -24.75 -12.49
N PRO A 22 2.77 -25.72 -11.86
CA PRO A 22 3.31 -27.07 -11.70
C PRO A 22 4.00 -27.62 -12.96
N GLY A 23 5.31 -27.88 -12.84
CA GLY A 23 6.15 -28.42 -13.90
C GLY A 23 6.64 -27.43 -14.98
N ARG A 24 6.34 -26.12 -14.89
CA ARG A 24 6.79 -25.13 -15.89
C ARG A 24 6.94 -23.71 -15.33
N THR A 25 7.91 -22.96 -15.87
CA THR A 25 8.01 -21.51 -15.68
C THR A 25 7.24 -20.82 -16.82
N CYS A 26 6.17 -20.11 -16.49
CA CYS A 26 5.27 -19.46 -17.45
C CYS A 26 5.69 -18.02 -17.78
N ALA A 27 6.41 -17.36 -16.88
CA ALA A 27 6.85 -15.99 -17.05
C ALA A 27 8.28 -15.81 -16.51
N ILE A 28 9.03 -14.87 -17.08
CA ILE A 28 10.32 -14.44 -16.56
C ILE A 28 10.09 -13.14 -15.79
N PRO A 29 10.21 -13.13 -14.45
CA PRO A 29 10.09 -11.91 -13.67
C PRO A 29 11.17 -10.89 -14.09
N TYR A 30 10.73 -9.71 -14.52
CA TYR A 30 11.62 -8.62 -14.90
C TYR A 30 11.85 -7.62 -13.76
N SER A 31 10.78 -7.26 -13.04
CA SER A 31 10.82 -6.29 -11.95
C SER A 31 9.85 -6.69 -10.86
N MET A 32 10.22 -6.37 -9.62
CA MET A 32 9.37 -6.48 -8.44
C MET A 32 9.26 -5.12 -7.78
N MET A 33 8.04 -4.77 -7.40
CA MET A 33 7.76 -3.50 -6.71
C MET A 33 6.95 -3.80 -5.46
N SER A 34 7.27 -3.10 -4.38
CA SER A 34 6.50 -3.11 -3.14
C SER A 34 5.86 -1.75 -2.97
N ALA A 35 4.55 -1.73 -2.72
CA ALA A 35 3.86 -0.51 -2.35
C ALA A 35 4.26 -0.13 -0.91
N SER A 36 4.51 1.14 -0.64
CA SER A 36 4.91 1.65 0.67
C SER A 36 4.44 3.10 0.84
N VAL A 37 4.47 3.65 2.05
CA VAL A 37 4.03 5.02 2.25
C VAL A 37 5.17 5.98 1.89
N ILE A 38 5.00 6.76 0.81
CA ILE A 38 5.89 7.86 0.48
C ILE A 38 5.59 9.00 1.44
N TYR A 39 6.60 9.68 1.99
CA TYR A 39 6.40 10.79 2.91
C TYR A 39 7.27 12.00 2.58
N ASN A 40 6.76 13.19 2.90
CA ASN A 40 7.45 14.45 2.72
C ASN A 40 8.36 14.72 3.92
N LYS A 41 9.68 14.66 3.69
CA LYS A 41 10.70 14.84 4.73
C LYS A 41 10.71 16.25 5.33
N GLU A 42 10.40 17.28 4.53
CA GLU A 42 10.38 18.67 5.00
C GLU A 42 9.22 18.90 5.95
N ILE A 43 8.01 18.42 5.60
CA ILE A 43 6.84 18.47 6.50
C ILE A 43 7.14 17.70 7.79
N PHE A 44 7.73 16.51 7.70
CA PHE A 44 8.10 15.74 8.89
C PHE A 44 9.09 16.50 9.78
N ALA A 45 10.14 17.08 9.20
CA ALA A 45 11.13 17.87 9.93
C ALA A 45 10.53 19.12 10.58
N GLN A 46 9.69 19.87 9.86
CA GLN A 46 9.01 21.08 10.37
C GLN A 46 8.13 20.79 11.59
N HIS A 47 7.56 19.59 11.67
CA HIS A 47 6.69 19.17 12.77
C HIS A 47 7.38 18.24 13.79
N GLY A 48 8.70 18.04 13.70
CA GLY A 48 9.46 17.17 14.61
C GLY A 48 9.00 15.71 14.57
N LEU A 49 8.49 15.24 13.43
CA LEU A 49 7.93 13.90 13.25
C LEU A 49 9.02 12.91 12.86
N SER A 50 8.97 11.72 13.46
CA SER A 50 9.76 10.55 13.03
C SER A 50 8.92 9.61 12.19
N VAL A 51 9.57 8.81 11.35
CA VAL A 51 8.88 7.77 10.57
C VAL A 51 8.26 6.75 11.54
N PRO A 52 6.93 6.54 11.52
CA PRO A 52 6.27 5.63 12.44
C PRO A 52 6.56 4.17 12.05
N THR A 53 6.85 3.33 13.04
CA THR A 53 7.10 1.88 12.84
C THR A 53 6.00 1.02 13.46
N THR A 54 5.02 1.64 14.10
CA THR A 54 3.88 0.97 14.73
C THR A 54 2.59 1.73 14.43
N TRP A 55 1.45 1.04 14.51
CA TRP A 55 0.16 1.68 14.28
C TRP A 55 -0.13 2.86 15.22
N PRO A 56 0.10 2.78 16.55
CA PRO A 56 -0.15 3.92 17.42
C PRO A 56 0.72 5.13 17.07
N GLN A 57 1.98 4.91 16.68
CA GLN A 57 2.85 6.00 16.22
C GLN A 57 2.32 6.63 14.92
N LEU A 58 1.84 5.81 13.98
CA LEU A 58 1.24 6.32 12.74
C LEU A 58 0.03 7.20 13.03
N VAL A 59 -0.87 6.74 13.90
CA VAL A 59 -2.05 7.52 14.32
C VAL A 59 -1.65 8.81 15.00
N THR A 60 -0.62 8.80 15.85
CA THR A 60 -0.06 10.01 16.47
C THR A 60 0.46 10.99 15.43
N VAL A 61 1.23 10.51 14.44
CA VAL A 61 1.72 11.32 13.30
C VAL A 61 0.53 11.95 12.56
N CYS A 62 -0.49 11.16 12.23
CA CYS A 62 -1.68 11.64 11.54
C CYS A 62 -2.44 12.71 12.34
N LYS A 63 -2.62 12.51 13.65
CA LYS A 63 -3.27 13.50 14.53
C LYS A 63 -2.47 14.80 14.63
N THR A 64 -1.14 14.72 14.76
CA THR A 64 -0.28 15.91 14.79
C THR A 64 -0.41 16.73 13.51
N LEU A 65 -0.39 16.06 12.35
CA LEU A 65 -0.55 16.72 11.05
C LEU A 65 -1.95 17.33 10.89
N GLN A 66 -3.02 16.63 11.29
CA GLN A 66 -4.38 17.17 11.26
C GLN A 66 -4.53 18.41 12.15
N ASN A 67 -3.96 18.40 13.36
CA ASN A 67 -3.99 19.54 14.27
C ASN A 67 -3.23 20.75 13.70
N ALA A 68 -2.24 20.52 12.84
CA ALA A 68 -1.53 21.56 12.08
C ALA A 68 -2.27 21.98 10.80
N GLY A 69 -3.47 21.44 10.51
CA GLY A 69 -4.22 21.74 9.30
C GLY A 69 -3.68 21.05 8.03
N ILE A 70 -2.75 20.10 8.17
CA ILE A 70 -2.15 19.36 7.07
C ILE A 70 -2.87 18.03 6.91
N ALA A 71 -3.26 17.68 5.70
CA ALA A 71 -3.80 16.36 5.40
C ALA A 71 -2.70 15.29 5.60
N PRO A 72 -2.86 14.32 6.52
CA PRO A 72 -1.84 13.30 6.73
C PRO A 72 -1.60 12.45 5.49
N PHE A 73 -2.67 11.94 4.89
CA PHE A 73 -2.61 11.20 3.63
C PHE A 73 -3.25 12.00 2.51
N TYR A 74 -2.51 12.20 1.42
CA TYR A 74 -3.08 12.73 0.18
C TYR A 74 -3.65 11.57 -0.63
N ASN A 75 -4.96 11.36 -0.53
CA ASN A 75 -5.70 10.29 -1.18
C ASN A 75 -6.34 10.73 -2.50
N THR A 76 -6.41 9.80 -3.45
CA THR A 76 -6.84 10.04 -4.83
C THR A 76 -8.01 9.14 -5.24
N ILE A 77 -9.11 9.20 -4.49
CA ILE A 77 -10.22 8.23 -4.55
C ILE A 77 -10.96 8.19 -5.90
N LYS A 78 -10.85 9.25 -6.72
CA LYS A 78 -11.49 9.30 -8.05
C LYS A 78 -11.08 8.09 -8.92
N ASP A 79 -9.82 7.67 -8.80
CA ASP A 79 -9.32 6.49 -9.50
C ASP A 79 -9.40 5.28 -8.58
N THR A 80 -10.37 4.40 -8.84
CA THR A 80 -10.72 3.26 -7.98
C THR A 80 -9.52 2.34 -7.67
N TRP A 81 -8.59 2.19 -8.62
CA TRP A 81 -7.39 1.39 -8.41
C TRP A 81 -6.50 1.92 -7.27
N THR A 82 -6.52 3.22 -6.99
CA THR A 82 -5.73 3.82 -5.89
C THR A 82 -6.36 3.55 -4.52
N VAL A 83 -7.66 3.22 -4.47
CA VAL A 83 -8.32 2.78 -3.24
C VAL A 83 -7.95 1.32 -2.95
N GLY A 84 -8.00 0.46 -3.96
CA GLY A 84 -7.58 -0.94 -3.88
C GLY A 84 -6.11 -1.06 -3.50
N GLN A 85 -5.24 -0.46 -4.31
CA GLN A 85 -3.80 -0.50 -4.05
C GLN A 85 -3.40 0.28 -2.81
N GLY A 86 -4.02 1.42 -2.53
CA GLY A 86 -3.69 2.25 -1.37
C GLY A 86 -4.28 1.66 -0.10
N MET A 87 -5.44 2.18 0.30
CA MET A 87 -6.00 1.88 1.61
C MET A 87 -6.26 0.39 1.87
N PHE A 88 -6.68 -0.37 0.85
CA PHE A 88 -7.02 -1.78 1.00
C PHE A 88 -5.77 -2.67 1.09
N ASP A 89 -4.88 -2.64 0.09
CA ASP A 89 -3.69 -3.51 0.10
C ASP A 89 -2.74 -3.20 1.27
N TYR A 90 -2.65 -1.93 1.71
CA TYR A 90 -1.75 -1.56 2.82
C TYR A 90 -2.30 -2.03 4.17
N SER A 91 -3.62 -1.99 4.37
CA SER A 91 -4.22 -2.48 5.61
C SER A 91 -4.19 -4.00 5.68
N ILE A 92 -4.44 -4.69 4.57
CA ILE A 92 -4.43 -6.16 4.50
C ILE A 92 -3.02 -6.73 4.51
N GLY A 93 -2.14 -6.23 3.64
CA GLY A 93 -0.79 -6.76 3.46
C GLY A 93 0.08 -6.69 4.72
N GLY A 94 -0.21 -5.77 5.63
CA GLY A 94 0.47 -5.65 6.92
C GLY A 94 -0.12 -6.51 8.05
N MET A 95 -1.31 -7.10 7.87
CA MET A 95 -2.08 -7.75 8.94
C MET A 95 -2.48 -9.19 8.65
N VAL A 96 -2.50 -9.58 7.37
CA VAL A 96 -2.96 -10.90 6.92
C VAL A 96 -1.83 -11.56 6.14
N ASP A 97 -1.55 -12.83 6.47
CA ASP A 97 -0.78 -13.71 5.59
C ASP A 97 -1.66 -14.05 4.38
N VAL A 98 -1.60 -13.19 3.35
CA VAL A 98 -2.46 -13.29 2.16
C VAL A 98 -2.26 -14.63 1.43
N PRO A 99 -1.03 -15.12 1.19
CA PRO A 99 -0.83 -16.46 0.64
C PRO A 99 -1.50 -17.57 1.45
N GLN A 100 -1.31 -17.60 2.78
CA GLN A 100 -1.91 -18.63 3.62
C GLN A 100 -3.44 -18.52 3.65
N PHE A 101 -3.98 -17.31 3.68
CA PHE A 101 -5.41 -17.05 3.62
C PHE A 101 -6.03 -17.66 2.36
N PHE A 102 -5.49 -17.36 1.18
CA PHE A 102 -6.00 -17.92 -0.08
C PHE A 102 -5.74 -19.41 -0.21
N SER A 103 -4.61 -19.93 0.28
CA SER A 103 -4.36 -21.38 0.34
C SER A 103 -5.46 -22.10 1.14
N THR A 104 -5.82 -21.55 2.29
CA THR A 104 -6.86 -22.11 3.18
C THR A 104 -8.27 -22.02 2.57
N LEU A 105 -8.58 -20.95 1.84
CA LEU A 105 -9.83 -20.85 1.08
C LEU A 105 -9.88 -21.90 -0.04
N ASN A 106 -8.81 -21.99 -0.82
CA ASN A 106 -8.73 -22.90 -1.97
C ASN A 106 -8.79 -24.37 -1.54
N SER A 107 -8.18 -24.75 -0.42
CA SER A 107 -8.23 -26.13 0.08
C SER A 107 -9.63 -26.56 0.52
N GLN A 108 -10.51 -25.62 0.85
CA GLN A 108 -11.91 -25.87 1.22
C GLN A 108 -12.86 -25.80 0.02
N GLY A 109 -12.49 -25.10 -1.06
CA GLY A 109 -13.25 -25.05 -2.31
C GLY A 109 -14.73 -24.72 -2.10
N THR A 110 -15.61 -25.55 -2.65
CA THR A 110 -17.07 -25.38 -2.53
C THR A 110 -17.64 -25.75 -1.16
N SER A 111 -16.83 -26.29 -0.24
CA SER A 111 -17.25 -26.61 1.14
C SER A 111 -17.17 -25.42 2.09
N LEU A 112 -16.73 -24.25 1.60
CA LEU A 112 -16.69 -23.01 2.38
C LEU A 112 -18.07 -22.65 2.94
N ASN A 113 -18.11 -22.30 4.22
CA ASN A 113 -19.31 -21.87 4.92
C ASN A 113 -18.96 -20.92 6.07
N ALA A 114 -19.96 -20.42 6.79
CA ALA A 114 -19.75 -19.47 7.90
C ALA A 114 -18.84 -20.04 9.02
N GLY A 115 -18.78 -21.36 9.18
CA GLY A 115 -17.91 -22.06 10.13
C GLY A 115 -16.47 -22.27 9.67
N SER A 116 -16.13 -21.97 8.41
CA SER A 116 -14.79 -22.17 7.86
C SER A 116 -13.71 -21.40 8.62
N ALA A 117 -12.51 -21.98 8.66
CA ALA A 117 -11.33 -21.42 9.33
C ALA A 117 -10.85 -20.10 8.70
N ALA A 118 -11.12 -19.91 7.41
CA ALA A 118 -10.87 -18.67 6.69
C ALA A 118 -12.18 -18.16 6.07
N SER A 119 -12.44 -16.86 6.20
CA SER A 119 -13.49 -16.14 5.47
C SER A 119 -13.11 -14.67 5.32
N PHE A 120 -13.61 -14.01 4.28
CA PHE A 120 -13.40 -12.57 4.10
C PHE A 120 -13.89 -11.76 5.31
N GLU A 121 -15.07 -12.12 5.83
CA GLU A 121 -15.63 -11.44 7.01
C GLU A 121 -14.69 -11.56 8.23
N LYS A 122 -14.24 -12.76 8.58
CA LYS A 122 -13.40 -12.96 9.77
C LYS A 122 -12.01 -12.37 9.60
N ASN A 123 -11.37 -12.67 8.48
CA ASN A 123 -9.95 -12.35 8.27
C ASN A 123 -9.73 -10.90 7.83
N LEU A 124 -10.70 -10.28 7.13
CA LEU A 124 -10.56 -8.90 6.66
C LEU A 124 -11.23 -7.87 7.57
N LYS A 125 -12.06 -8.24 8.55
CA LYS A 125 -12.69 -7.30 9.49
C LYS A 125 -11.69 -6.29 10.08
N ALA A 126 -10.63 -6.78 10.73
CA ALA A 126 -9.66 -5.91 11.39
C ALA A 126 -8.84 -5.04 10.41
N PRO A 127 -8.33 -5.56 9.28
CA PRO A 127 -7.78 -4.72 8.21
C PRO A 127 -8.74 -3.66 7.69
N MET A 128 -10.01 -4.01 7.48
CA MET A 128 -11.03 -3.06 7.01
C MET A 128 -11.31 -1.96 8.05
N ASP A 129 -11.32 -2.30 9.35
CA ASP A 129 -11.43 -1.31 10.41
C ASP A 129 -10.23 -0.33 10.38
N ARG A 130 -9.01 -0.82 10.11
CA ARG A 130 -7.81 0.03 9.92
C ARG A 130 -7.90 0.89 8.66
N MET A 131 -8.42 0.35 7.56
CA MET A 131 -8.67 1.11 6.34
C MET A 131 -9.65 2.26 6.59
N VAL A 132 -10.74 2.03 7.33
CA VAL A 132 -11.71 3.08 7.70
C VAL A 132 -11.05 4.14 8.59
N GLU A 133 -10.20 3.75 9.54
CA GLU A 133 -9.42 4.68 10.36
C GLU A 133 -8.48 5.55 9.50
N LEU A 134 -7.79 4.97 8.52
CA LEU A 134 -6.94 5.72 7.57
C LEU A 134 -7.73 6.68 6.68
N ALA A 135 -8.94 6.30 6.27
CA ALA A 135 -9.80 7.16 5.46
C ALA A 135 -10.17 8.47 6.17
N ALA A 136 -10.24 8.46 7.51
CA ALA A 136 -10.47 9.67 8.32
C ALA A 136 -9.27 10.64 8.30
N PHE A 137 -8.09 10.18 7.85
CA PHE A 137 -6.86 10.97 7.71
C PHE A 137 -6.61 11.43 6.26
N ALA A 138 -7.62 11.34 5.38
CA ALA A 138 -7.55 11.81 4.01
C ALA A 138 -7.66 13.35 3.89
N ASN A 139 -7.16 13.90 2.78
CA ASN A 139 -7.53 15.24 2.32
C ASN A 139 -9.04 15.35 2.03
N LYS A 140 -9.61 16.53 2.30
CA LYS A 140 -11.06 16.79 2.19
C LYS A 140 -11.64 16.54 0.79
N ASP A 141 -10.84 16.78 -0.25
CA ASP A 141 -11.25 16.69 -1.65
C ASP A 141 -10.87 15.37 -2.32
N ALA A 142 -10.45 14.35 -1.54
CA ALA A 142 -9.95 13.06 -2.02
C ALA A 142 -10.86 12.38 -3.05
N ALA A 143 -12.19 12.46 -2.89
CA ALA A 143 -13.17 11.90 -3.80
C ALA A 143 -13.08 12.45 -5.24
N SER A 144 -12.54 13.66 -5.42
CA SER A 144 -12.42 14.34 -6.71
C SER A 144 -11.02 14.28 -7.32
N ARG A 145 -10.02 13.79 -6.56
CA ARG A 145 -8.61 13.76 -6.97
C ARG A 145 -8.27 12.43 -7.61
N GLY A 146 -7.70 12.47 -8.80
CA GLY A 146 -7.09 11.31 -9.46
C GLY A 146 -5.60 11.18 -9.15
N TYR A 147 -4.98 10.12 -9.65
CA TYR A 147 -3.57 9.81 -9.44
C TYR A 147 -2.65 10.94 -9.89
N ALA A 148 -2.90 11.53 -11.07
CA ALA A 148 -2.12 12.65 -11.58
C ALA A 148 -2.23 13.90 -10.68
N ASP A 149 -3.41 14.17 -10.12
CA ASP A 149 -3.60 15.26 -9.15
C ASP A 149 -2.77 15.01 -7.89
N GLY A 150 -2.74 13.76 -7.40
CA GLY A 150 -1.95 13.35 -6.25
C GLY A 150 -0.45 13.53 -6.46
N ASN A 151 0.08 13.09 -7.61
CA ASN A 151 1.49 13.28 -7.96
C ASN A 151 1.87 14.77 -7.98
N LEU A 152 1.04 15.60 -8.62
CA LEU A 152 1.25 17.05 -8.67
C LEU A 152 1.15 17.71 -7.29
N ALA A 153 0.17 17.33 -6.48
CA ALA A 153 0.01 17.87 -5.14
C ALA A 153 1.20 17.52 -4.24
N PHE A 154 1.67 16.26 -4.33
CA PHE A 154 2.81 15.80 -3.57
C PHE A 154 4.11 16.50 -3.99
N SER A 155 4.34 16.70 -5.30
CA SER A 155 5.50 17.48 -5.79
C SER A 155 5.47 18.95 -5.38
N GLN A 156 4.28 19.49 -5.05
CA GLN A 156 4.09 20.84 -4.53
C GLN A 156 4.11 20.91 -2.99
N GLY A 157 4.43 19.83 -2.30
CA GLY A 157 4.45 19.79 -0.84
C GLY A 157 3.07 19.89 -0.18
N LYS A 158 1.99 19.58 -0.89
CA LYS A 158 0.61 19.67 -0.37
C LYS A 158 0.13 18.39 0.34
N GLY A 159 0.95 17.34 0.38
CA GLY A 159 0.65 16.07 1.05
C GLY A 159 1.81 15.65 1.95
N ALA A 160 1.50 15.23 3.18
CA ALA A 160 2.52 14.74 4.12
C ALA A 160 2.92 13.30 3.84
N MET A 161 1.94 12.43 3.55
CA MET A 161 2.14 11.04 3.19
C MET A 161 1.27 10.68 1.98
N TYR A 162 1.73 9.72 1.18
CA TYR A 162 1.05 9.25 -0.01
C TYR A 162 1.18 7.72 -0.15
N MET A 163 0.04 7.03 -0.12
CA MET A 163 -0.04 5.57 -0.28
C MET A 163 0.11 5.21 -1.76
N GLN A 164 1.36 5.06 -2.20
CA GLN A 164 1.74 4.72 -3.57
C GLN A 164 3.06 3.95 -3.57
N GLY A 165 3.29 3.12 -4.58
CA GLY A 165 4.58 2.44 -4.71
C GLY A 165 5.63 3.25 -5.47
N PRO A 166 6.82 2.65 -5.68
CA PRO A 166 7.97 3.33 -6.26
C PRO A 166 7.74 3.90 -7.66
N TRP A 167 6.75 3.41 -8.42
CA TRP A 167 6.36 3.97 -9.71
C TRP A 167 5.93 5.45 -9.61
N ALA A 168 5.33 5.86 -8.49
CA ALA A 168 4.88 7.25 -8.31
C ALA A 168 6.03 8.23 -8.15
N LEU A 169 7.21 7.79 -7.70
CA LEU A 169 8.37 8.68 -7.53
C LEU A 169 8.78 9.34 -8.85
N ASN A 170 8.78 8.58 -9.95
CA ASN A 170 9.08 9.10 -11.28
C ASN A 170 8.01 10.10 -11.76
N GLU A 171 6.74 9.80 -11.51
CA GLU A 171 5.65 10.70 -11.92
C GLU A 171 5.63 11.99 -11.09
N ILE A 172 5.90 11.92 -9.78
CA ILE A 172 6.09 13.09 -8.91
C ILE A 172 7.28 13.93 -9.37
N ALA A 173 8.40 13.29 -9.75
CA ALA A 173 9.58 14.00 -10.23
C ALA A 173 9.31 14.77 -11.54
N LYS A 174 8.48 14.25 -12.43
CA LYS A 174 8.06 14.96 -13.66
C LYS A 174 7.22 16.20 -13.39
N THR A 175 6.51 16.25 -12.25
CA THR A 175 5.64 17.38 -11.89
C THR A 175 6.32 18.41 -10.97
N ALA A 176 7.49 18.07 -10.40
CA ALA A 176 8.34 19.04 -9.74
C ALA A 176 8.88 20.02 -10.79
N ARG A 177 8.59 21.32 -10.65
CA ARG A 177 9.19 22.34 -11.53
C ARG A 177 10.71 22.31 -11.31
N GLN A 178 11.48 22.35 -12.40
CA GLN A 178 12.91 22.68 -12.35
C GLN A 178 13.11 24.08 -11.77
#